data_AF-A0A4Z2BK13-F1
#
_entry.id   AF-A0A4Z2BK13-F1
#
_cell.length_a   1.000
_cell.length_b   1.000
_cell.length_c   1.000
_cell.angle_alpha   90.00
_cell.angle_beta   90.00
_cell.angle_gamma   90.00
#
_symmetry.space_group_name_H-M   'P 1'
#
loop_
_entity.id
_entity.type
_entity.pdbx_description
1 polymer ?
#
loop_
_entity_poly.entity_id
_entity_poly.type
_entity_poly.pdbx_seq_one_letter_code
_entity_poly.pdbx_strand_id
1 'polypeptide(L)'
;MDEKDVCSFTNKDKDRDTDRRPASARDRAKDEAKMSSKKEIGKEEKKKRLEEERKKKEEKERKKKEEEKQKEEEEQKKKEEEEKRQQEEQAKKLQEEEAKRQREEEAALLKEKEEGHQLHQEAWERHQCRKELRNKNQNAHEGRPEEAFFSRLDSSLKKNTAFVKKLRTLTEQQRDSLSNDFASLNLSKYIGEAVTSVVEAKLKISDVGCAVHLCSLFHQRYAEFAPLLLQAWKKHFEARKEDKAPNVSKLRTDLRFIAELTIVGIFTDKEGLSLIYEQLKNIIGTDRETHTHVSVVISFCKHCGDDVAGLVPRKVKVAAEKFGLGFPPSEIISTEKQQPFQNLLREYFTSLTKHLKKDHRELQNIERQNRRILHSKGELSEDRHKQYEEFATSYQKLLANTQSLADLTG
;
A
#
# COMPACT_ATOMS: atom_id res chain seq x y z
N MET A 1 19.15 51.51 -10.05
CA MET A 1 17.68 51.49 -10.08
C MET A 1 17.14 50.34 -9.23
N ASP A 2 17.27 50.33 -7.90
CA ASP A 2 18.13 51.09 -6.97
C ASP A 2 18.30 50.32 -5.64
N GLU A 3 19.29 50.75 -4.85
CA GLU A 3 19.42 50.72 -3.38
C GLU A 3 18.48 49.81 -2.53
N LYS A 4 18.96 49.09 -1.48
CA LYS A 4 20.05 49.44 -0.54
C LYS A 4 20.57 48.23 0.29
N ASP A 5 21.77 48.41 0.87
CA ASP A 5 22.42 47.82 2.07
C ASP A 5 22.15 46.33 2.46
N VAL A 6 23.10 45.37 2.52
CA VAL A 6 24.54 45.29 2.89
C VAL A 6 24.82 45.15 4.40
N CYS A 7 25.11 43.90 4.83
CA CYS A 7 26.32 43.38 5.51
C CYS A 7 27.07 44.20 6.60
N SER A 8 27.88 43.62 7.53
CA SER A 8 28.15 42.22 7.94
C SER A 8 29.14 42.14 9.14
N PHE A 9 29.09 41.07 9.94
CA PHE A 9 30.19 40.40 10.68
C PHE A 9 31.18 41.19 11.62
N THR A 10 31.10 40.84 12.92
CA THR A 10 32.20 40.55 13.90
C THR A 10 33.50 41.37 13.99
N ASN A 11 33.90 41.73 15.23
CA ASN A 11 35.23 41.33 15.76
C ASN A 11 35.37 41.36 17.31
N LYS A 12 36.58 41.04 17.80
CA LYS A 12 36.98 40.69 19.18
C LYS A 12 37.72 41.78 19.99
N ASP A 13 37.73 41.59 21.32
CA ASP A 13 38.77 41.84 22.34
C ASP A 13 39.67 43.11 22.27
N LYS A 14 39.67 43.95 23.33
CA LYS A 14 40.88 44.23 24.16
C LYS A 14 40.70 45.15 25.39
N ASP A 15 41.74 45.14 26.24
CA ASP A 15 41.91 45.80 27.54
C ASP A 15 41.97 47.34 27.49
N ARG A 16 41.68 48.01 28.62
CA ARG A 16 42.74 48.70 29.40
C ARG A 16 42.36 49.24 30.79
N ASP A 17 43.45 49.43 31.54
CA ASP A 17 43.60 49.78 32.95
C ASP A 17 43.76 51.31 33.18
N THR A 18 43.47 51.81 34.40
CA THR A 18 44.27 52.76 35.24
C THR A 18 43.49 53.74 36.16
N ASP A 19 43.52 53.42 37.46
CA ASP A 19 43.93 54.23 38.63
C ASP A 19 43.68 55.77 38.74
N ARG A 20 43.17 56.22 39.91
CA ARG A 20 43.76 57.32 40.69
C ARG A 20 43.29 57.40 42.17
N ARG A 21 44.26 57.53 43.08
CA ARG A 21 44.18 57.79 44.54
C ARG A 21 44.65 59.24 44.87
N PRO A 22 44.90 59.65 46.15
CA PRO A 22 44.03 59.73 47.34
C PRO A 22 44.15 61.12 48.06
N ALA A 23 43.54 61.28 49.25
CA ALA A 23 43.95 62.30 50.24
C ALA A 23 43.63 61.85 51.69
N SER A 24 44.43 62.25 52.70
CA SER A 24 44.22 61.85 54.12
C SER A 24 44.98 62.70 55.16
N ALA A 25 44.32 63.00 56.30
CA ALA A 25 44.90 63.37 57.60
C ALA A 25 43.81 63.10 58.69
N ARG A 26 44.02 62.63 59.94
CA ARG A 26 45.00 62.97 61.01
C ARG A 26 44.84 64.42 61.52
N ASP A 27 44.80 64.76 62.81
CA ASP A 27 44.99 64.06 64.11
C ASP A 27 44.27 64.92 65.22
N ARG A 28 44.14 64.63 66.53
CA ARG A 28 44.71 63.63 67.49
C ARG A 28 43.71 63.37 68.66
N ALA A 29 44.21 62.86 69.81
CA ALA A 29 43.54 62.66 71.11
C ALA A 29 43.66 63.92 72.04
N LYS A 30 43.34 63.97 73.36
CA LYS A 30 43.19 62.94 74.44
C LYS A 30 42.51 63.52 75.73
N ASP A 31 42.20 62.63 76.68
CA ASP A 31 42.04 62.79 78.17
C ASP A 31 40.89 63.60 78.86
N GLU A 32 40.09 62.83 79.62
CA GLU A 32 39.58 62.94 81.01
C GLU A 32 39.04 64.22 81.72
N ALA A 33 37.86 64.00 82.35
CA ALA A 33 37.47 64.31 83.76
C ALA A 33 36.87 65.67 84.24
N LYS A 34 35.65 65.50 84.81
CA LYS A 34 35.03 66.14 86.01
C LYS A 34 34.32 67.53 85.94
N MET A 35 33.14 67.52 86.62
CA MET A 35 32.33 68.62 87.17
C MET A 35 31.66 69.59 86.16
N SER A 36 30.32 69.59 86.03
CA SER A 36 29.29 70.30 86.85
C SER A 36 29.12 71.77 86.42
N SER A 37 27.92 72.37 86.29
CA SER A 37 26.54 71.96 86.63
C SER A 37 25.52 72.74 85.77
N LYS A 38 24.24 72.29 85.71
CA LYS A 38 23.06 72.93 85.04
C LYS A 38 23.24 73.16 83.51
N LYS A 39 22.38 72.66 82.62
CA LYS A 39 20.92 72.48 82.74
C LYS A 39 20.44 71.13 82.20
N GLU A 40 19.37 70.63 82.81
CA GLU A 40 18.48 69.63 82.22
C GLU A 40 17.54 70.32 81.20
N ILE A 41 16.54 69.61 80.65
CA ILE A 41 15.72 70.07 79.51
C ILE A 41 16.55 70.10 78.19
N GLY A 42 16.91 68.92 77.69
CA GLY A 42 17.55 68.77 76.37
C GLY A 42 17.99 67.35 76.02
N LYS A 43 18.53 66.60 77.01
CA LYS A 43 18.82 65.17 76.83
C LYS A 43 17.56 64.33 76.60
N GLU A 44 16.44 64.70 77.21
CA GLU A 44 15.20 63.92 77.13
C GLU A 44 14.50 64.06 75.77
N GLU A 45 14.41 65.27 75.20
CA GLU A 45 13.95 65.46 73.82
C GLU A 45 14.84 64.71 72.82
N LYS A 46 16.17 64.84 72.94
CA LYS A 46 17.08 64.17 72.00
C LYS A 46 17.00 62.65 72.11
N LYS A 47 16.75 62.10 73.30
CA LYS A 47 16.51 60.67 73.52
C LYS A 47 15.14 60.24 72.96
N LYS A 48 14.07 61.01 73.22
CA LYS A 48 12.72 60.76 72.67
C LYS A 48 12.70 60.80 71.14
N ARG A 49 13.35 61.78 70.50
CA ARG A 49 13.45 61.87 69.04
C ARG A 49 14.23 60.70 68.43
N LEU A 50 15.35 60.28 69.04
CA LEU A 50 16.09 59.09 68.60
C LEU A 50 15.28 57.79 68.80
N GLU A 51 14.47 57.71 69.85
CA GLU A 51 13.59 56.55 70.10
C GLU A 51 12.38 56.54 69.14
N GLU A 52 11.82 57.70 68.80
CA GLU A 52 10.82 57.85 67.74
C GLU A 52 11.37 57.52 66.34
N GLU A 53 12.55 58.03 65.98
CA GLU A 53 13.21 57.67 64.71
C GLU A 53 13.47 56.17 64.65
N ARG A 54 13.96 55.57 65.74
CA ARG A 54 14.17 54.13 65.82
C ARG A 54 12.86 53.35 65.67
N LYS A 55 11.79 53.74 66.38
CA LYS A 55 10.46 53.09 66.25
C LYS A 55 9.88 53.26 64.84
N LYS A 56 9.98 54.44 64.24
CA LYS A 56 9.59 54.68 62.83
C LYS A 56 10.42 53.85 61.85
N LYS A 57 11.70 53.60 62.14
CA LYS A 57 12.59 52.76 61.31
C LYS A 57 12.26 51.28 61.46
N GLU A 58 12.03 50.79 62.67
CA GLU A 58 11.58 49.41 62.96
C GLU A 58 10.17 49.15 62.39
N GLU A 59 9.26 50.13 62.45
CA GLU A 59 7.93 50.06 61.81
C GLU A 59 8.03 50.03 60.28
N LYS A 60 8.92 50.84 59.69
CA LYS A 60 9.15 50.87 58.23
C LYS A 60 9.84 49.60 57.73
N GLU A 61 10.73 48.99 58.50
CA GLU A 61 11.25 47.64 58.24
C GLU A 61 10.17 46.57 58.34
N ARG A 62 9.28 46.63 59.34
CA ARG A 62 8.15 45.69 59.45
C ARG A 62 7.25 45.78 58.23
N LYS A 63 6.78 46.98 57.87
CA LYS A 63 5.94 47.20 56.68
C LYS A 63 6.64 46.74 55.39
N LYS A 64 7.93 47.00 55.22
CA LYS A 64 8.68 46.52 54.05
C LYS A 64 8.76 44.98 53.98
N LYS A 65 8.99 44.31 55.13
CA LYS A 65 8.98 42.83 55.21
C LYS A 65 7.59 42.23 54.99
N GLU A 66 6.55 42.96 55.35
CA GLU A 66 5.14 42.58 55.14
C GLU A 66 4.76 42.72 53.65
N GLU A 67 5.19 43.79 52.98
CA GLU A 67 5.10 43.94 51.52
C GLU A 67 5.95 42.90 50.74
N GLU A 68 7.16 42.57 51.22
CA GLU A 68 8.00 41.52 50.63
C GLU A 68 7.28 40.16 50.72
N LYS A 69 6.76 39.78 51.89
CA LYS A 69 5.98 38.56 52.05
C LYS A 69 4.74 38.50 51.17
N GLN A 70 3.99 39.60 51.07
CA GLN A 70 2.80 39.64 50.21
C GLN A 70 3.15 39.45 48.73
N LYS A 71 4.29 39.98 48.28
CA LYS A 71 4.78 39.78 46.91
C LYS A 71 5.26 38.35 46.66
N GLU A 72 5.99 37.75 47.61
CA GLU A 72 6.38 36.33 47.54
C GLU A 72 5.14 35.42 47.46
N GLU A 73 4.12 35.67 48.30
CA GLU A 73 2.88 34.89 48.32
C GLU A 73 2.02 35.09 47.05
N GLU A 74 2.00 36.29 46.47
CA GLU A 74 1.32 36.58 45.19
C GLU A 74 2.07 35.96 44.00
N GLU A 75 3.40 36.00 43.98
CA GLU A 75 4.22 35.36 42.94
C GLU A 75 4.13 33.83 43.01
N GLN A 76 4.10 33.25 44.21
CA GLN A 76 3.94 31.82 44.41
C GLN A 76 2.56 31.33 43.92
N LYS A 77 1.48 32.05 44.26
CA LYS A 77 0.13 31.74 43.73
C LYS A 77 0.03 31.86 42.22
N LYS A 78 0.72 32.82 41.60
CA LYS A 78 0.78 32.94 40.12
C LYS A 78 1.50 31.75 39.49
N LYS A 79 2.58 31.26 40.10
CA LYS A 79 3.27 30.05 39.63
C LYS A 79 2.42 28.81 39.78
N GLU A 80 1.73 28.62 40.90
CA GLU A 80 0.78 27.51 41.09
C GLU A 80 -0.38 27.56 40.09
N GLU A 81 -0.93 28.74 39.79
CA GLU A 81 -1.98 28.89 38.78
C GLU A 81 -1.47 28.64 37.36
N GLU A 82 -0.28 29.13 37.01
CA GLU A 82 0.34 28.89 35.70
C GLU A 82 0.69 27.42 35.50
N GLU A 83 1.30 26.77 36.50
CA GLU A 83 1.64 25.34 36.46
C GLU A 83 0.38 24.47 36.36
N LYS A 84 -0.70 24.84 37.07
CA LYS A 84 -2.01 24.18 36.93
C LYS A 84 -2.62 24.37 35.54
N ARG A 85 -2.56 25.58 34.96
CA ARG A 85 -3.01 25.83 33.58
C ARG A 85 -2.20 25.02 32.57
N GLN A 86 -0.88 24.89 32.74
CA GLN A 86 -0.03 24.06 31.90
C GLN A 86 -0.38 22.56 32.02
N GLN A 87 -0.67 22.07 33.23
CA GLN A 87 -1.16 20.70 33.45
C GLN A 87 -2.53 20.45 32.80
N GLU A 88 -3.48 21.38 32.94
CA GLU A 88 -4.80 21.30 32.30
C GLU A 88 -4.70 21.31 30.77
N GLU A 89 -3.81 22.12 30.20
CA GLU A 89 -3.56 22.15 28.74
C GLU A 89 -2.89 20.87 28.23
N GLN A 90 -1.91 20.33 28.96
CA GLN A 90 -1.27 19.04 28.63
C GLN A 90 -2.27 17.88 28.71
N ALA A 91 -3.08 17.81 29.78
CA ALA A 91 -4.13 16.80 29.92
C ALA A 91 -5.16 16.87 28.79
N LYS A 92 -5.57 18.07 28.39
CA LYS A 92 -6.48 18.28 27.26
C LYS A 92 -5.88 17.84 25.93
N LYS A 93 -4.60 18.13 25.68
CA LYS A 93 -3.87 17.68 24.48
C LYS A 93 -3.78 16.15 24.40
N LEU A 94 -3.47 15.48 25.51
CA LEU A 94 -3.45 14.02 25.59
C LEU A 94 -4.83 13.40 25.31
N GLN A 95 -5.90 13.98 25.86
CA GLN A 95 -7.28 13.54 25.58
C GLN A 95 -7.67 13.75 24.11
N GLU A 96 -7.24 14.85 23.48
CA GLU A 96 -7.51 15.11 22.06
C GLU A 96 -6.73 14.16 21.14
N GLU A 97 -5.47 13.85 21.48
CA GLU A 97 -4.66 12.86 20.76
C GLU A 97 -5.22 11.44 20.90
N GLU A 98 -5.64 11.04 22.10
CA GLU A 98 -6.28 9.74 22.34
C GLU A 98 -7.63 9.62 21.61
N ALA A 99 -8.50 10.62 21.71
CA ALA A 99 -9.79 10.64 21.01
C ALA A 99 -9.63 10.68 19.48
N LYS A 100 -8.59 11.36 18.97
CA LYS A 100 -8.23 11.30 17.54
C LYS A 100 -7.80 9.89 17.15
N ARG A 101 -6.90 9.27 17.93
CA ARG A 101 -6.40 7.92 17.67
C ARG A 101 -7.53 6.87 17.70
N GLN A 102 -8.44 6.94 18.66
CA GLN A 102 -9.60 6.05 18.73
C GLN A 102 -10.48 6.15 17.47
N ARG A 103 -10.71 7.36 16.94
CA ARG A 103 -11.44 7.57 15.68
C ARG A 103 -10.69 7.03 14.46
N GLU A 104 -9.36 7.16 14.42
CA GLU A 104 -8.52 6.61 13.35
C GLU A 104 -8.52 5.07 13.37
N GLU A 105 -8.47 4.45 14.55
CA GLU A 105 -8.59 2.99 14.74
C GLU A 105 -10.00 2.47 14.39
N GLU A 106 -11.07 3.18 14.78
CA GLU A 106 -12.45 2.84 14.41
C GLU A 106 -12.70 2.96 12.90
N ALA A 107 -12.25 4.05 12.27
CA ALA A 107 -12.38 4.25 10.82
C ALA A 107 -11.57 3.21 10.02
N ALA A 108 -10.40 2.80 10.51
CA ALA A 108 -9.62 1.72 9.92
C ALA A 108 -10.35 0.37 10.01
N LEU A 109 -10.96 0.05 11.16
CA LEU A 109 -11.73 -1.18 11.35
C LEU A 109 -13.01 -1.22 10.50
N LEU A 110 -13.72 -0.10 10.37
CA LEU A 110 -14.88 0.02 9.48
C LEU A 110 -14.49 -0.24 8.03
N LYS A 111 -13.42 0.40 7.55
CA LYS A 111 -12.91 0.21 6.20
C LYS A 111 -12.44 -1.23 5.94
N GLU A 112 -11.75 -1.86 6.89
CA GLU A 112 -11.33 -3.26 6.79
C GLU A 112 -12.53 -4.21 6.68
N LYS A 113 -13.62 -3.91 7.40
CA LYS A 113 -14.89 -4.64 7.31
C LYS A 113 -15.57 -4.45 5.96
N GLU A 114 -15.59 -3.23 5.42
CA GLU A 114 -16.10 -2.95 4.07
C GLU A 114 -15.30 -3.70 2.99
N GLU A 115 -13.96 -3.65 3.03
CA GLU A 115 -13.08 -4.42 2.14
C GLU A 115 -13.35 -5.94 2.25
N GLY A 116 -13.61 -6.45 3.47
CA GLY A 116 -13.98 -7.84 3.73
C GLY A 116 -15.34 -8.24 3.13
N HIS A 117 -16.37 -7.41 3.28
CA HIS A 117 -17.69 -7.64 2.67
C HIS A 117 -17.64 -7.57 1.13
N GLN A 118 -16.89 -6.62 0.55
CA GLN A 118 -16.69 -6.54 -0.90
C GLN A 118 -16.00 -7.81 -1.43
N LEU A 119 -14.93 -8.28 -0.77
CA LEU A 119 -14.21 -9.49 -1.16
C LEU A 119 -15.13 -10.74 -1.11
N HIS A 120 -16.05 -10.81 -0.15
CA HIS A 120 -17.07 -11.85 -0.04
C HIS A 120 -18.10 -11.78 -1.18
N GLN A 121 -18.58 -10.58 -1.53
CA GLN A 121 -19.51 -10.38 -2.65
C GLN A 121 -18.86 -10.77 -3.99
N GLU A 122 -17.66 -10.26 -4.29
CA GLU A 122 -16.91 -10.58 -5.52
C GLU A 122 -16.60 -12.08 -5.65
N ALA A 123 -16.45 -12.80 -4.52
CA ALA A 123 -16.29 -14.25 -4.52
C ALA A 123 -17.60 -14.97 -4.89
N TRP A 124 -18.73 -14.61 -4.28
CA TRP A 124 -20.02 -15.23 -4.57
C TRP A 124 -20.52 -14.95 -5.99
N GLU A 125 -20.41 -13.71 -6.47
CA GLU A 125 -20.78 -13.36 -7.85
C GLU A 125 -19.96 -14.16 -8.87
N ARG A 126 -18.64 -14.30 -8.64
CA ARG A 126 -17.75 -15.10 -9.49
C ARG A 126 -18.12 -16.59 -9.45
N HIS A 127 -18.38 -17.16 -8.27
CA HIS A 127 -18.76 -18.56 -8.12
C HIS A 127 -20.08 -18.86 -8.84
N GLN A 128 -21.13 -18.05 -8.63
CA GLN A 128 -22.44 -18.28 -9.25
C GLN A 128 -22.38 -18.14 -10.79
N CYS A 129 -21.73 -17.10 -11.30
CA CYS A 129 -21.53 -16.90 -12.74
C CYS A 129 -20.79 -18.09 -13.40
N ARG A 130 -19.74 -18.61 -12.74
CA ARG A 130 -19.01 -19.81 -13.19
C ARG A 130 -19.88 -21.07 -13.17
N LYS A 131 -20.63 -21.29 -12.09
CA LYS A 131 -21.50 -22.46 -11.90
C LYS A 131 -22.66 -22.49 -12.91
N GLU A 132 -23.27 -21.33 -13.18
CA GLU A 132 -24.30 -21.17 -14.21
C GLU A 132 -23.75 -21.44 -15.62
N LEU A 133 -22.63 -20.81 -16.00
CA LEU A 133 -22.01 -21.02 -17.31
C LEU A 133 -21.52 -22.46 -17.48
N ARG A 134 -20.92 -23.08 -16.45
CA ARG A 134 -20.48 -24.49 -16.49
C ARG A 134 -21.64 -25.44 -16.75
N ASN A 135 -22.78 -25.24 -16.08
CA ASN A 135 -23.98 -26.04 -16.33
C ASN A 135 -24.47 -25.90 -17.78
N LYS A 136 -24.65 -24.67 -18.28
CA LYS A 136 -25.09 -24.41 -19.67
C LYS A 136 -24.11 -24.95 -20.72
N ASN A 137 -22.81 -24.89 -20.46
CA ASN A 137 -21.78 -25.36 -21.39
C ASN A 137 -21.60 -26.88 -21.37
N GLN A 138 -21.81 -27.57 -20.24
CA GLN A 138 -21.80 -29.04 -20.19
C GLN A 138 -23.07 -29.62 -20.85
N ASN A 139 -24.23 -29.02 -20.57
CA ASN A 139 -25.52 -29.43 -21.15
C ASN A 139 -25.76 -28.87 -22.57
N ALA A 140 -24.78 -28.13 -23.13
CA ALA A 140 -24.83 -27.52 -24.46
C ALA A 140 -25.18 -28.50 -25.58
N HIS A 141 -24.84 -29.79 -25.43
CA HIS A 141 -25.09 -30.80 -26.45
C HIS A 141 -26.58 -31.13 -26.62
N GLU A 142 -27.40 -31.02 -25.57
CA GLU A 142 -28.86 -31.20 -25.60
C GLU A 142 -29.58 -29.95 -26.15
N GLY A 143 -29.04 -28.76 -25.85
CA GLY A 143 -29.63 -27.47 -26.22
C GLY A 143 -29.22 -26.91 -27.59
N ARG A 144 -28.44 -27.66 -28.40
CA ARG A 144 -27.98 -27.19 -29.72
C ARG A 144 -29.14 -27.16 -30.72
N PRO A 145 -29.31 -26.05 -31.47
CA PRO A 145 -30.45 -25.90 -32.38
C PRO A 145 -30.25 -26.70 -33.69
N GLU A 146 -31.36 -27.12 -34.29
CA GLU A 146 -31.40 -27.84 -35.58
C GLU A 146 -31.19 -26.92 -36.80
N GLU A 147 -31.00 -27.50 -37.99
CA GLU A 147 -30.80 -26.77 -39.25
C GLU A 147 -31.91 -25.73 -39.56
N ALA A 148 -33.16 -26.02 -39.18
CA ALA A 148 -34.32 -25.14 -39.36
C ALA A 148 -34.29 -23.84 -38.52
N PHE A 149 -33.37 -23.72 -37.56
CA PHE A 149 -33.03 -22.48 -36.86
C PHE A 149 -32.02 -21.66 -37.68
N PHE A 150 -30.95 -22.30 -38.16
CA PHE A 150 -29.86 -21.64 -38.89
C PHE A 150 -30.30 -21.04 -40.23
N SER A 151 -31.30 -21.62 -40.89
CA SER A 151 -31.90 -21.07 -42.12
C SER A 151 -32.59 -19.71 -41.92
N ARG A 152 -32.92 -19.34 -40.68
CA ARG A 152 -33.55 -18.05 -40.32
C ARG A 152 -32.53 -16.96 -39.96
N LEU A 153 -31.24 -17.32 -39.85
CA LEU A 153 -30.17 -16.42 -39.41
C LEU A 153 -29.36 -15.86 -40.60
N ASP A 154 -28.84 -14.64 -40.42
CA ASP A 154 -28.16 -13.92 -41.48
C ASP A 154 -26.81 -14.59 -41.80
N SER A 155 -26.76 -15.17 -43.00
CA SER A 155 -25.60 -15.90 -43.54
C SER A 155 -24.71 -15.03 -44.44
N SER A 156 -24.94 -13.70 -44.49
CA SER A 156 -24.24 -12.82 -45.41
C SER A 156 -22.76 -12.65 -45.04
N LEU A 157 -21.89 -12.75 -46.05
CA LEU A 157 -20.45 -12.55 -45.90
C LEU A 157 -20.12 -11.20 -45.23
N LYS A 158 -20.81 -10.13 -45.64
CA LYS A 158 -20.57 -8.77 -45.12
C LYS A 158 -20.77 -8.68 -43.60
N LYS A 159 -21.86 -9.24 -43.05
CA LYS A 159 -22.09 -9.17 -41.59
C LYS A 159 -21.22 -10.16 -40.82
N ASN A 160 -21.10 -11.40 -41.30
CA ASN A 160 -20.33 -12.44 -40.60
C ASN A 160 -18.83 -12.09 -40.54
N THR A 161 -18.22 -11.66 -41.64
CA THR A 161 -16.81 -11.19 -41.64
C THR A 161 -16.63 -9.91 -40.82
N ALA A 162 -17.64 -9.02 -40.75
CA ALA A 162 -17.58 -7.85 -39.87
C ALA A 162 -17.62 -8.25 -38.38
N PHE A 163 -18.48 -9.20 -38.00
CA PHE A 163 -18.55 -9.72 -36.63
C PHE A 163 -17.25 -10.41 -36.20
N VAL A 164 -16.71 -11.31 -37.05
CA VAL A 164 -15.40 -11.96 -36.81
C VAL A 164 -14.30 -10.91 -36.57
N LYS A 165 -14.26 -9.83 -37.35
CA LYS A 165 -13.30 -8.73 -37.16
C LYS A 165 -13.47 -8.01 -35.81
N LYS A 166 -14.70 -7.85 -35.28
CA LYS A 166 -14.92 -7.26 -33.95
C LYS A 166 -14.30 -8.11 -32.84
N LEU A 167 -14.34 -9.44 -32.94
CA LEU A 167 -13.83 -10.37 -31.90
C LEU A 167 -12.34 -10.13 -31.60
N ARG A 168 -11.53 -9.75 -32.59
CA ARG A 168 -10.09 -9.49 -32.43
C ARG A 168 -9.79 -8.26 -31.55
N THR A 169 -10.78 -7.40 -31.32
CA THR A 169 -10.70 -6.18 -30.50
C THR A 169 -11.90 -6.01 -29.56
N LEU A 170 -12.48 -7.12 -29.08
CA LEU A 170 -13.62 -7.08 -28.16
C LEU A 170 -13.23 -6.42 -26.83
N THR A 171 -14.18 -5.72 -26.20
CA THR A 171 -14.04 -5.17 -24.84
C THR A 171 -15.28 -5.48 -24.00
N GLU A 172 -15.17 -5.35 -22.68
CA GLU A 172 -16.30 -5.64 -21.78
C GLU A 172 -17.56 -4.80 -22.09
N GLN A 173 -17.40 -3.53 -22.51
CA GLN A 173 -18.52 -2.65 -22.89
C GLN A 173 -19.27 -3.11 -24.16
N GLN A 174 -18.71 -4.04 -24.93
CA GLN A 174 -19.33 -4.52 -26.17
C GLN A 174 -20.18 -5.78 -25.96
N ARG A 175 -20.17 -6.38 -24.77
CA ARG A 175 -20.84 -7.66 -24.44
C ARG A 175 -22.23 -7.80 -25.05
N ASP A 176 -23.13 -6.86 -24.78
CA ASP A 176 -24.52 -6.96 -25.22
C ASP A 176 -24.66 -6.74 -26.73
N SER A 177 -23.92 -5.78 -27.29
CA SER A 177 -23.91 -5.54 -28.74
C SER A 177 -23.38 -6.74 -29.54
N LEU A 178 -22.34 -7.42 -29.04
CA LEU A 178 -21.78 -8.62 -29.66
C LEU A 178 -22.68 -9.84 -29.44
N SER A 179 -23.40 -9.91 -28.31
CA SER A 179 -24.42 -10.93 -28.07
C SER A 179 -25.61 -10.78 -29.02
N ASN A 180 -26.05 -9.55 -29.27
CA ASN A 180 -27.15 -9.24 -30.20
C ASN A 180 -26.74 -9.47 -31.67
N ASP A 181 -25.53 -9.06 -32.07
CA ASP A 181 -24.96 -9.44 -33.37
C ASP A 181 -24.95 -10.97 -33.53
N PHE A 182 -24.33 -11.68 -32.58
CA PHE A 182 -24.25 -13.14 -32.57
C PHE A 182 -25.63 -13.81 -32.64
N ALA A 183 -26.61 -13.29 -31.89
CA ALA A 183 -27.98 -13.81 -31.90
C ALA A 183 -28.56 -13.87 -33.32
N SER A 184 -28.25 -12.89 -34.17
CA SER A 184 -28.76 -12.75 -35.54
C SER A 184 -27.99 -13.50 -36.64
N LEU A 185 -26.79 -14.02 -36.36
CA LEU A 185 -25.83 -14.47 -37.39
C LEU A 185 -25.68 -15.99 -37.51
N ASN A 186 -25.61 -16.48 -38.75
CA ASN A 186 -25.24 -17.86 -39.06
C ASN A 186 -23.72 -18.00 -39.26
N LEU A 187 -23.01 -18.20 -38.16
CA LEU A 187 -21.54 -18.31 -38.14
C LEU A 187 -21.01 -19.71 -38.46
N SER A 188 -21.85 -20.68 -38.88
CA SER A 188 -21.43 -22.09 -39.13
C SER A 188 -20.28 -22.24 -40.14
N LYS A 189 -20.12 -21.28 -41.07
CA LYS A 189 -19.04 -21.26 -42.07
C LYS A 189 -17.82 -20.42 -41.65
N TYR A 190 -17.84 -19.81 -40.47
CA TYR A 190 -16.86 -18.82 -40.00
C TYR A 190 -16.25 -19.16 -38.62
N ILE A 191 -16.48 -20.39 -38.13
CA ILE A 191 -16.06 -20.83 -36.79
C ILE A 191 -14.53 -20.75 -36.64
N GLY A 192 -13.78 -21.14 -37.69
CA GLY A 192 -12.32 -21.14 -37.68
C GLY A 192 -11.71 -19.74 -37.59
N GLU A 193 -12.24 -18.78 -38.35
CA GLU A 193 -11.78 -17.38 -38.31
C GLU A 193 -12.24 -16.68 -37.03
N ALA A 194 -13.41 -17.02 -36.49
CA ALA A 194 -13.87 -16.55 -35.18
C ALA A 194 -12.94 -17.04 -34.06
N VAL A 195 -12.63 -18.34 -34.02
CA VAL A 195 -11.66 -18.94 -33.09
C VAL A 195 -10.29 -18.25 -33.21
N THR A 196 -9.78 -18.08 -34.44
CA THR A 196 -8.48 -17.43 -34.67
C THR A 196 -8.49 -15.99 -34.14
N SER A 197 -9.55 -15.23 -34.42
CA SER A 197 -9.71 -13.85 -33.97
C SER A 197 -9.78 -13.73 -32.44
N VAL A 198 -10.40 -14.69 -31.75
CA VAL A 198 -10.48 -14.75 -30.29
C VAL A 198 -9.13 -15.10 -29.65
N VAL A 199 -8.38 -16.06 -30.19
CA VAL A 199 -7.05 -16.44 -29.67
C VAL A 199 -6.03 -15.31 -29.86
N GLU A 200 -6.07 -14.63 -31.01
CA GLU A 200 -5.20 -13.47 -31.27
C GLU A 200 -5.58 -12.20 -30.50
N ALA A 201 -6.81 -12.10 -29.96
CA ALA A 201 -7.35 -10.88 -29.37
C ALA A 201 -6.46 -10.31 -28.26
N LYS A 202 -6.17 -9.01 -28.33
CA LYS A 202 -5.36 -8.27 -27.34
C LYS A 202 -6.22 -7.78 -26.17
N LEU A 203 -6.88 -8.72 -25.50
CA LEU A 203 -7.74 -8.48 -24.34
C LEU A 203 -6.98 -7.79 -23.19
N LYS A 204 -7.65 -6.92 -22.44
CA LYS A 204 -7.23 -6.59 -21.07
C LYS A 204 -7.73 -7.66 -20.10
N ILE A 205 -7.26 -7.62 -18.85
CA ILE A 205 -7.76 -8.50 -17.78
C ILE A 205 -9.27 -8.28 -17.51
N SER A 206 -9.81 -7.08 -17.75
CA SER A 206 -11.25 -6.81 -17.69
C SER A 206 -12.04 -7.58 -18.75
N ASP A 207 -11.53 -7.62 -19.99
CA ASP A 207 -12.31 -8.05 -21.17
C ASP A 207 -12.41 -9.58 -21.30
N VAL A 208 -11.71 -10.33 -20.44
CA VAL A 208 -11.78 -11.80 -20.39
C VAL A 208 -13.20 -12.28 -20.07
N GLY A 209 -13.98 -11.51 -19.30
CA GLY A 209 -15.38 -11.84 -19.00
C GLY A 209 -16.25 -11.91 -20.26
N CYS A 210 -16.24 -10.83 -21.05
CA CYS A 210 -16.91 -10.78 -22.35
C CYS A 210 -16.38 -11.83 -23.34
N ALA A 211 -15.07 -12.12 -23.33
CA ALA A 211 -14.49 -13.15 -24.19
C ALA A 211 -15.05 -14.55 -23.86
N VAL A 212 -15.05 -14.94 -22.58
CA VAL A 212 -15.59 -16.24 -22.09
C VAL A 212 -17.10 -16.34 -22.31
N HIS A 213 -17.83 -15.25 -22.17
CA HIS A 213 -19.26 -15.16 -22.47
C HIS A 213 -19.54 -15.46 -23.95
N LEU A 214 -18.84 -14.79 -24.87
CA LEU A 214 -18.99 -15.05 -26.31
C LEU A 214 -18.55 -16.47 -26.68
N CYS A 215 -17.46 -16.99 -26.11
CA CYS A 215 -17.07 -18.39 -26.27
C CYS A 215 -18.14 -19.37 -25.78
N SER A 216 -18.86 -19.04 -24.70
CA SER A 216 -19.99 -19.86 -24.21
C SER A 216 -21.15 -19.87 -25.20
N LEU A 217 -21.52 -18.71 -25.76
CA LEU A 217 -22.56 -18.61 -26.81
C LEU A 217 -22.18 -19.40 -28.08
N PHE A 218 -20.90 -19.33 -28.50
CA PHE A 218 -20.39 -20.12 -29.61
C PHE A 218 -20.46 -21.63 -29.33
N HIS A 219 -20.00 -22.09 -28.16
CA HIS A 219 -20.02 -23.50 -27.74
C HIS A 219 -21.43 -24.09 -27.59
N GLN A 220 -22.36 -23.30 -27.08
CA GLN A 220 -23.78 -23.65 -26.95
C GLN A 220 -24.50 -23.77 -28.29
N ARG A 221 -24.02 -23.07 -29.34
CA ARG A 221 -24.65 -23.11 -30.69
C ARG A 221 -23.94 -24.04 -31.68
N TYR A 222 -22.62 -24.16 -31.63
CA TYR A 222 -21.81 -24.84 -32.64
C TYR A 222 -20.91 -25.93 -32.01
N ALA A 223 -21.10 -27.19 -32.40
CA ALA A 223 -20.34 -28.32 -31.85
C ALA A 223 -18.82 -28.22 -32.10
N GLU A 224 -18.42 -27.80 -33.29
CA GLU A 224 -17.02 -27.70 -33.72
C GLU A 224 -16.20 -26.62 -32.99
N PHE A 225 -16.86 -25.71 -32.26
CA PHE A 225 -16.18 -24.55 -31.69
C PHE A 225 -15.12 -24.93 -30.64
N ALA A 226 -15.45 -25.77 -29.66
CA ALA A 226 -14.51 -26.13 -28.59
C ALA A 226 -13.29 -26.95 -29.10
N PRO A 227 -13.45 -27.96 -29.98
CA PRO A 227 -12.32 -28.65 -30.61
C PRO A 227 -11.38 -27.70 -31.38
N LEU A 228 -11.93 -26.82 -32.21
CA LEU A 228 -11.15 -25.84 -32.98
C LEU A 228 -10.45 -24.82 -32.06
N LEU A 229 -11.14 -24.34 -31.02
CA LEU A 229 -10.58 -23.41 -30.04
C LEU A 229 -9.40 -24.04 -29.27
N LEU A 230 -9.54 -25.30 -28.84
CA LEU A 230 -8.47 -26.04 -28.16
C LEU A 230 -7.26 -26.27 -29.09
N GLN A 231 -7.49 -26.59 -30.36
CA GLN A 231 -6.43 -26.76 -31.36
C GLN A 231 -5.69 -25.44 -31.61
N ALA A 232 -6.43 -24.33 -31.74
CA ALA A 232 -5.86 -23.00 -31.95
C ALA A 232 -5.02 -22.53 -30.75
N TRP A 233 -5.48 -22.74 -29.51
CA TRP A 233 -4.68 -22.43 -28.32
C TRP A 233 -3.39 -23.25 -28.24
N LYS A 234 -3.44 -24.57 -28.51
CA LYS A 234 -2.24 -25.42 -28.56
C LYS A 234 -1.23 -24.90 -29.59
N LYS A 235 -1.67 -24.57 -30.81
CA LYS A 235 -0.81 -23.99 -31.85
C LYS A 235 -0.22 -22.63 -31.45
N HIS A 236 -1.01 -21.77 -30.80
CA HIS A 236 -0.57 -20.46 -30.31
C HIS A 236 0.48 -20.56 -29.20
N PHE A 237 0.35 -21.52 -28.28
CA PHE A 237 1.37 -21.76 -27.25
C PHE A 237 2.62 -22.46 -27.78
N GLU A 238 2.51 -23.31 -28.80
CA GLU A 238 3.69 -23.89 -29.47
C GLU A 238 4.49 -22.81 -30.21
N ALA A 239 3.83 -21.97 -31.01
CA ALA A 239 4.48 -20.86 -31.73
C ALA A 239 5.17 -19.84 -30.82
N ARG A 240 4.78 -19.76 -29.53
CA ARG A 240 5.45 -18.93 -28.52
C ARG A 240 6.76 -19.53 -27.99
N LYS A 241 7.02 -20.83 -28.17
CA LYS A 241 8.29 -21.47 -27.75
C LYS A 241 9.47 -21.04 -28.63
N GLU A 242 9.20 -20.54 -29.84
CA GLU A 242 10.18 -19.99 -30.78
C GLU A 242 10.37 -18.46 -30.64
N ASP A 243 9.54 -17.78 -29.83
CA ASP A 243 9.56 -16.32 -29.66
C ASP A 243 10.75 -15.87 -28.79
N LYS A 244 11.66 -15.11 -29.41
CA LYS A 244 12.85 -14.54 -28.74
C LYS A 244 12.52 -13.39 -27.77
N ALA A 245 11.31 -12.83 -27.82
CA ALA A 245 10.88 -11.68 -27.03
C ALA A 245 9.51 -11.94 -26.36
N PRO A 246 9.43 -12.92 -25.43
CA PRO A 246 8.17 -13.48 -24.96
C PRO A 246 7.21 -12.42 -24.41
N ASN A 247 6.06 -12.27 -25.04
CA ASN A 247 5.03 -11.31 -24.62
C ASN A 247 4.32 -11.78 -23.33
N VAL A 248 4.93 -11.45 -22.18
CA VAL A 248 4.44 -11.75 -20.82
C VAL A 248 3.05 -11.15 -20.57
N SER A 249 2.75 -9.96 -21.10
CA SER A 249 1.46 -9.30 -20.88
C SER A 249 0.30 -9.99 -21.59
N LYS A 250 0.50 -10.51 -22.82
CA LYS A 250 -0.47 -11.37 -23.50
C LYS A 250 -0.50 -12.76 -22.85
N LEU A 251 0.62 -13.31 -22.37
CA LEU A 251 0.63 -14.60 -21.66
C LEU A 251 -0.19 -14.54 -20.35
N ARG A 252 -0.15 -13.42 -19.64
CA ARG A 252 -0.94 -13.15 -18.43
C ARG A 252 -2.45 -13.20 -18.69
N THR A 253 -2.92 -12.66 -19.81
CA THR A 253 -4.34 -12.74 -20.19
C THR A 253 -4.70 -14.10 -20.80
N ASP A 254 -3.83 -14.68 -21.62
CA ASP A 254 -4.01 -16.01 -22.23
C ASP A 254 -4.18 -17.10 -21.16
N LEU A 255 -3.29 -17.15 -20.15
CA LEU A 255 -3.35 -18.16 -19.10
C LEU A 255 -4.61 -18.03 -18.23
N ARG A 256 -5.05 -16.81 -17.92
CA ARG A 256 -6.35 -16.60 -17.27
C ARG A 256 -7.48 -17.08 -18.18
N PHE A 257 -7.46 -16.75 -19.47
CA PHE A 257 -8.55 -17.05 -20.39
C PHE A 257 -8.73 -18.57 -20.56
N ILE A 258 -7.66 -19.35 -20.77
CA ILE A 258 -7.79 -20.82 -20.84
C ILE A 258 -8.22 -21.45 -19.51
N ALA A 259 -7.88 -20.83 -18.37
CA ALA A 259 -8.37 -21.24 -17.06
C ALA A 259 -9.89 -21.01 -16.94
N GLU A 260 -10.40 -19.83 -17.25
CA GLU A 260 -11.84 -19.54 -17.24
C GLU A 260 -12.60 -20.47 -18.22
N LEU A 261 -12.09 -20.70 -19.45
CA LEU A 261 -12.68 -21.63 -20.42
C LEU A 261 -12.79 -23.08 -19.91
N THR A 262 -11.89 -23.49 -19.01
CA THR A 262 -11.90 -24.81 -18.36
C THR A 262 -12.89 -24.83 -17.18
N ILE A 263 -12.88 -23.78 -16.36
CA ILE A 263 -13.80 -23.61 -15.22
C ILE A 263 -15.25 -23.59 -15.73
N VAL A 264 -15.56 -22.79 -16.76
CA VAL A 264 -16.90 -22.75 -17.36
C VAL A 264 -17.22 -23.93 -18.29
N GLY A 265 -16.39 -24.97 -18.34
CA GLY A 265 -16.73 -26.24 -19.00
C GLY A 265 -16.85 -26.18 -20.53
N ILE A 266 -16.19 -25.24 -21.20
CA ILE A 266 -16.06 -25.24 -22.68
C ILE A 266 -14.98 -26.25 -23.09
N PHE A 267 -13.87 -26.31 -22.35
CA PHE A 267 -12.94 -27.44 -22.38
C PHE A 267 -13.32 -28.45 -21.30
N THR A 268 -13.10 -29.74 -21.56
CA THR A 268 -13.17 -30.73 -20.49
C THR A 268 -12.01 -30.52 -19.51
N ASP A 269 -12.21 -30.92 -18.24
CA ASP A 269 -11.14 -30.89 -17.22
C ASP A 269 -9.83 -31.51 -17.73
N LYS A 270 -9.90 -32.63 -18.47
CA LYS A 270 -8.73 -33.33 -19.00
C LYS A 270 -7.93 -32.49 -19.99
N GLU A 271 -8.62 -31.75 -20.86
CA GLU A 271 -7.99 -30.94 -21.91
C GLU A 271 -7.48 -29.61 -21.36
N GLY A 272 -8.36 -28.91 -20.63
CA GLY A 272 -8.09 -27.59 -20.10
C GLY A 272 -7.02 -27.60 -19.02
N LEU A 273 -7.13 -28.48 -18.01
CA LEU A 273 -6.14 -28.57 -16.95
C LEU A 273 -4.78 -29.03 -17.49
N SER A 274 -4.74 -29.95 -18.46
CA SER A 274 -3.48 -30.36 -19.11
C SER A 274 -2.78 -29.17 -19.78
N LEU A 275 -3.53 -28.34 -20.51
CA LEU A 275 -2.99 -27.14 -21.17
C LEU A 275 -2.50 -26.08 -20.17
N ILE A 276 -3.27 -25.80 -19.11
CA ILE A 276 -2.87 -24.88 -18.04
C ILE A 276 -1.62 -25.39 -17.32
N TYR A 277 -1.53 -26.70 -17.07
CA TYR A 277 -0.42 -27.34 -16.38
C TYR A 277 0.87 -27.28 -17.20
N GLU A 278 0.81 -27.52 -18.51
CA GLU A 278 1.98 -27.34 -19.39
C GLU A 278 2.51 -25.90 -19.30
N GLN A 279 1.62 -24.90 -19.38
CA GLN A 279 2.03 -23.50 -19.39
C GLN A 279 2.56 -23.00 -18.03
N LEU A 280 2.00 -23.45 -16.91
CA LEU A 280 2.56 -23.17 -15.58
C LEU A 280 3.91 -23.88 -15.37
N LYS A 281 4.04 -25.14 -15.81
CA LYS A 281 5.30 -25.89 -15.74
C LYS A 281 6.40 -25.23 -16.60
N ASN A 282 6.04 -24.72 -17.77
CA ASN A 282 6.95 -23.96 -18.64
C ASN A 282 7.43 -22.67 -17.94
N ILE A 283 6.51 -21.90 -17.33
CA ILE A 283 6.84 -20.70 -16.53
C ILE A 283 7.83 -21.04 -15.40
N ILE A 284 7.57 -22.10 -14.62
CA ILE A 284 8.43 -22.56 -13.52
C ILE A 284 9.78 -23.08 -14.03
N GLY A 285 9.81 -23.68 -15.22
CA GLY A 285 11.03 -24.09 -15.90
C GLY A 285 11.96 -22.92 -16.21
N THR A 286 11.39 -21.78 -16.63
CA THR A 286 12.11 -20.55 -17.02
C THR A 286 12.49 -19.66 -15.82
N ASP A 287 11.54 -19.34 -14.94
CA ASP A 287 11.72 -18.40 -13.82
C ASP A 287 12.45 -19.07 -12.63
N ARG A 288 13.74 -19.37 -12.80
CA ARG A 288 14.59 -19.95 -11.74
C ARG A 288 15.39 -18.92 -10.96
N GLU A 289 16.04 -18.00 -11.68
CA GLU A 289 16.79 -16.88 -11.09
C GLU A 289 15.98 -15.58 -11.26
N THR A 290 15.86 -15.10 -12.50
CA THR A 290 15.10 -13.89 -12.84
C THR A 290 13.61 -14.19 -12.99
N HIS A 291 12.82 -13.85 -11.98
CA HIS A 291 11.39 -14.18 -11.90
C HIS A 291 10.50 -13.24 -12.75
N THR A 292 10.69 -13.28 -14.07
CA THR A 292 10.06 -12.38 -15.04
C THR A 292 8.55 -12.58 -15.23
N HIS A 293 8.07 -13.80 -15.02
CA HIS A 293 6.67 -14.19 -15.19
C HIS A 293 5.85 -14.06 -13.91
N VAL A 294 6.38 -13.49 -12.82
CA VAL A 294 5.67 -13.40 -11.53
C VAL A 294 4.29 -12.70 -11.65
N SER A 295 4.15 -11.73 -12.55
CA SER A 295 2.85 -11.08 -12.82
C SER A 295 1.83 -12.01 -13.50
N VAL A 296 2.28 -13.03 -14.23
CA VAL A 296 1.43 -14.09 -14.81
C VAL A 296 0.92 -15.00 -13.70
N VAL A 297 1.81 -15.44 -12.82
CA VAL A 297 1.48 -16.34 -11.70
C VAL A 297 0.53 -15.66 -10.71
N ILE A 298 0.80 -14.42 -10.28
CA ILE A 298 -0.10 -13.63 -9.41
C ILE A 298 -1.48 -13.47 -10.06
N SER A 299 -1.54 -13.16 -11.36
CA SER A 299 -2.80 -13.00 -12.09
C SER A 299 -3.59 -14.31 -12.18
N PHE A 300 -2.92 -15.44 -12.40
CA PHE A 300 -3.54 -16.76 -12.40
C PHE A 300 -4.10 -17.10 -11.00
N CYS A 301 -3.28 -16.96 -9.95
CA CYS A 301 -3.70 -17.23 -8.57
C CYS A 301 -4.87 -16.34 -8.13
N LYS A 302 -4.82 -15.03 -8.42
CA LYS A 302 -5.87 -14.08 -8.04
C LYS A 302 -7.21 -14.38 -8.71
N HIS A 303 -7.20 -14.76 -9.99
CA HIS A 303 -8.42 -14.88 -10.77
C HIS A 303 -8.97 -16.30 -10.84
N CYS A 304 -8.12 -17.32 -10.91
CA CYS A 304 -8.53 -18.72 -11.18
C CYS A 304 -7.90 -19.74 -10.21
N GLY A 305 -7.08 -19.29 -9.26
CA GLY A 305 -6.43 -20.18 -8.28
C GLY A 305 -7.42 -20.80 -7.29
N ASP A 306 -8.56 -20.15 -7.07
CA ASP A 306 -9.68 -20.69 -6.29
C ASP A 306 -10.18 -22.01 -6.88
N ASP A 307 -10.64 -22.02 -8.12
CA ASP A 307 -11.17 -23.23 -8.75
C ASP A 307 -10.09 -24.19 -9.28
N VAL A 308 -9.03 -23.69 -9.94
CA VAL A 308 -8.04 -24.57 -10.61
C VAL A 308 -7.01 -25.16 -9.63
N ALA A 309 -6.75 -24.48 -8.52
CA ALA A 309 -5.73 -24.88 -7.55
C ALA A 309 -6.24 -24.94 -6.10
N GLY A 310 -7.53 -24.74 -5.81
CA GLY A 310 -8.05 -24.82 -4.44
C GLY A 310 -7.41 -23.81 -3.49
N LEU A 311 -6.97 -22.66 -3.99
CA LEU A 311 -6.34 -21.63 -3.17
C LEU A 311 -7.39 -20.91 -2.32
N VAL A 312 -7.10 -20.77 -1.03
CA VAL A 312 -7.84 -19.91 -0.11
C VAL A 312 -6.88 -18.82 0.37
N PRO A 313 -6.91 -17.61 -0.22
CA PRO A 313 -6.01 -16.53 0.15
C PRO A 313 -6.08 -16.16 1.63
N ARG A 314 -4.98 -15.68 2.21
CA ARG A 314 -4.93 -15.28 3.63
C ARG A 314 -5.94 -14.18 3.94
N LYS A 315 -6.14 -13.18 3.06
CA LYS A 315 -7.24 -12.21 3.20
C LYS A 315 -8.63 -12.85 3.31
N VAL A 316 -8.89 -13.93 2.56
CA VAL A 316 -10.18 -14.66 2.64
C VAL A 316 -10.32 -15.36 3.99
N LYS A 317 -9.26 -16.04 4.46
CA LYS A 317 -9.23 -16.67 5.80
C LYS A 317 -9.50 -15.65 6.91
N VAL A 318 -8.76 -14.54 6.90
CA VAL A 318 -8.90 -13.46 7.91
C VAL A 318 -10.29 -12.81 7.86
N ALA A 319 -10.85 -12.54 6.67
CA ALA A 319 -12.20 -11.98 6.55
C ALA A 319 -13.28 -12.96 7.03
N ALA A 320 -13.13 -14.27 6.77
CA ALA A 320 -14.04 -15.29 7.26
C ALA A 320 -14.02 -15.39 8.79
N GLU A 321 -12.82 -15.46 9.38
CA GLU A 321 -12.62 -15.56 10.83
C GLU A 321 -13.03 -14.29 11.59
N LYS A 322 -12.62 -13.10 11.11
CA LYS A 322 -12.81 -11.82 11.80
C LYS A 322 -14.21 -11.24 11.66
N PHE A 323 -14.90 -11.52 10.56
CA PHE A 323 -16.22 -10.94 10.24
C PHE A 323 -17.34 -11.98 10.11
N GLY A 324 -17.05 -13.28 10.31
CA GLY A 324 -18.04 -14.36 10.25
C GLY A 324 -18.57 -14.67 8.85
N LEU A 325 -17.76 -14.42 7.81
CA LEU A 325 -18.20 -14.47 6.40
C LEU A 325 -18.03 -15.86 5.77
N GLY A 326 -19.13 -16.42 5.27
CA GLY A 326 -19.16 -17.72 4.59
C GLY A 326 -18.81 -17.62 3.11
N PHE A 327 -17.52 -17.79 2.78
CA PHE A 327 -17.04 -17.77 1.39
C PHE A 327 -17.46 -19.00 0.57
N PRO A 328 -17.50 -18.92 -0.78
CA PRO A 328 -17.96 -20.01 -1.62
C PRO A 328 -17.08 -21.28 -1.54
N PRO A 329 -17.68 -22.48 -1.64
CA PRO A 329 -16.95 -23.74 -1.66
C PRO A 329 -16.27 -24.02 -3.02
N SER A 330 -15.17 -24.77 -2.97
CA SER A 330 -14.45 -25.28 -4.15
C SER A 330 -15.15 -26.51 -4.73
N GLU A 331 -16.12 -26.31 -5.62
CA GLU A 331 -16.95 -27.38 -6.19
C GLU A 331 -16.66 -27.71 -7.66
N ILE A 332 -15.97 -26.84 -8.41
CA ILE A 332 -15.90 -26.94 -9.88
C ILE A 332 -14.86 -27.95 -10.38
N ILE A 333 -13.70 -28.03 -9.71
CA ILE A 333 -12.60 -28.97 -9.98
C ILE A 333 -12.31 -29.72 -8.69
N SER A 334 -12.12 -31.05 -8.75
CA SER A 334 -11.89 -31.86 -7.56
C SER A 334 -10.46 -31.72 -7.02
N THR A 335 -10.28 -31.92 -5.71
CA THR A 335 -9.03 -31.69 -4.98
C THR A 335 -7.83 -32.45 -5.57
N GLU A 336 -8.05 -33.66 -6.10
CA GLU A 336 -7.01 -34.49 -6.72
C GLU A 336 -6.47 -33.85 -8.01
N LYS A 337 -7.35 -33.13 -8.74
CA LYS A 337 -6.99 -32.39 -9.96
C LYS A 337 -6.39 -31.02 -9.64
N GLN A 338 -6.69 -30.43 -8.47
CA GLN A 338 -6.10 -29.17 -8.00
C GLN A 338 -4.67 -29.36 -7.44
N GLN A 339 -4.40 -30.49 -6.78
CA GLN A 339 -3.14 -30.75 -6.09
C GLN A 339 -1.87 -30.54 -6.95
N PRO A 340 -1.80 -30.96 -8.24
CA PRO A 340 -0.64 -30.70 -9.09
C PRO A 340 -0.36 -29.19 -9.29
N PHE A 341 -1.41 -28.37 -9.41
CA PHE A 341 -1.26 -26.92 -9.54
C PHE A 341 -0.76 -26.28 -8.25
N GLN A 342 -1.28 -26.71 -7.09
CA GLN A 342 -0.74 -26.22 -5.81
C GLN A 342 0.73 -26.56 -5.62
N ASN A 343 1.17 -27.74 -6.07
CA ASN A 343 2.56 -28.17 -5.96
C ASN A 343 3.47 -27.29 -6.84
N LEU A 344 3.07 -27.05 -8.10
CA LEU A 344 3.74 -26.10 -9.00
C LEU A 344 3.81 -24.67 -8.40
N LEU A 345 2.72 -24.18 -7.81
CA LEU A 345 2.70 -22.84 -7.19
C LEU A 345 3.56 -22.74 -5.93
N ARG A 346 3.63 -23.80 -5.11
CA ARG A 346 4.53 -23.88 -3.95
C ARG A 346 6.00 -23.98 -4.35
N GLU A 347 6.32 -24.67 -5.46
CA GLU A 347 7.65 -24.67 -6.05
C GLU A 347 8.04 -23.26 -6.54
N TYR A 348 7.18 -22.60 -7.31
CA TYR A 348 7.41 -21.22 -7.78
C TYR A 348 7.61 -20.24 -6.62
N PHE A 349 6.75 -20.28 -5.60
CA PHE A 349 6.86 -19.40 -4.43
C PHE A 349 8.16 -19.67 -3.63
N THR A 350 8.61 -20.93 -3.56
CA THR A 350 9.89 -21.29 -2.95
C THR A 350 11.08 -20.73 -3.74
N SER A 351 11.01 -20.75 -5.08
CA SER A 351 12.01 -20.13 -5.97
C SER A 351 12.05 -18.60 -5.80
N LEU A 352 10.87 -17.95 -5.86
CA LEU A 352 10.70 -16.51 -5.70
C LEU A 352 11.22 -16.02 -4.35
N THR A 353 10.98 -16.79 -3.29
CA THR A 353 11.48 -16.51 -1.93
C THR A 353 13.01 -16.63 -1.82
N LYS A 354 13.66 -17.50 -2.61
CA LYS A 354 15.14 -17.56 -2.67
C LYS A 354 15.71 -16.32 -3.36
N HIS A 355 15.13 -15.93 -4.50
CA HIS A 355 15.48 -14.70 -5.24
C HIS A 355 15.32 -13.45 -4.36
N LEU A 356 14.17 -13.26 -3.71
CA LEU A 356 13.97 -12.13 -2.79
C LEU A 356 15.01 -12.09 -1.64
N LYS A 357 15.41 -13.24 -1.10
CA LYS A 357 16.43 -13.34 -0.04
C LYS A 357 17.87 -13.09 -0.53
N LYS A 358 18.15 -13.32 -1.82
CA LYS A 358 19.41 -12.99 -2.49
C LYS A 358 19.52 -11.48 -2.67
N ASP A 359 18.57 -10.87 -3.38
CA ASP A 359 18.51 -9.44 -3.68
C ASP A 359 18.50 -8.59 -2.40
N HIS A 360 17.80 -9.02 -1.34
CA HIS A 360 17.81 -8.32 -0.04
C HIS A 360 19.21 -8.24 0.57
N ARG A 361 20.03 -9.31 0.45
CA ARG A 361 21.40 -9.33 0.96
C ARG A 361 22.31 -8.45 0.10
N GLU A 362 22.13 -8.48 -1.22
CA GLU A 362 22.89 -7.68 -2.17
C GLU A 362 22.60 -6.18 -1.97
N LEU A 363 21.32 -5.79 -1.82
CA LEU A 363 20.89 -4.42 -1.50
C LEU A 363 21.53 -3.92 -0.19
N GLN A 364 21.42 -4.70 0.90
CA GLN A 364 22.06 -4.34 2.17
C GLN A 364 23.59 -4.22 2.07
N ASN A 365 24.25 -5.01 1.21
CA ASN A 365 25.69 -4.92 1.00
C ASN A 365 26.08 -3.66 0.21
N ILE A 366 25.29 -3.28 -0.80
CA ILE A 366 25.43 -2.00 -1.51
C ILE A 366 25.25 -0.84 -0.52
N GLU A 367 24.23 -0.86 0.33
CA GLU A 367 24.01 0.17 1.37
C GLU A 367 25.17 0.29 2.35
N ARG A 368 25.68 -0.83 2.88
CA ARG A 368 26.84 -0.86 3.78
C ARG A 368 28.07 -0.28 3.10
N GLN A 369 28.30 -0.60 1.83
CA GLN A 369 29.42 -0.05 1.07
C GLN A 369 29.22 1.44 0.75
N ASN A 370 27.99 1.88 0.44
CA ASN A 370 27.64 3.28 0.22
C ASN A 370 27.92 4.13 1.46
N ARG A 371 27.49 3.67 2.66
CA ARG A 371 27.77 4.35 3.94
C ARG A 371 29.27 4.44 4.22
N ARG A 372 30.05 3.40 3.90
CA ARG A 372 31.53 3.42 4.05
C ARG A 372 32.21 4.41 3.09
N ILE A 373 31.76 4.50 1.84
CA ILE A 373 32.27 5.46 0.85
C ILE A 373 31.94 6.89 1.29
N LEU A 374 30.68 7.16 1.66
CA LEU A 374 30.24 8.46 2.15
C LEU A 374 31.05 8.92 3.39
N HIS A 375 31.33 8.02 4.34
CA HIS A 375 32.18 8.32 5.50
C HIS A 375 33.65 8.55 5.15
N SER A 376 34.18 7.92 4.09
CA SER A 376 35.62 8.01 3.74
C SER A 376 35.95 9.09 2.70
N LYS A 377 34.95 9.57 1.94
CA LYS A 377 35.11 10.59 0.90
C LYS A 377 34.25 11.84 1.10
N GLY A 378 33.23 11.80 1.96
CA GLY A 378 32.21 12.84 2.11
C GLY A 378 31.08 12.78 1.07
N GLU A 379 31.27 12.04 -0.04
CA GLU A 379 30.36 12.01 -1.19
C GLU A 379 30.14 10.59 -1.75
N LEU A 380 29.15 10.46 -2.65
CA LEU A 380 28.85 9.28 -3.46
C LEU A 380 28.72 9.71 -4.93
N SER A 381 29.25 8.93 -5.87
CA SER A 381 29.15 9.23 -7.30
C SER A 381 27.73 9.00 -7.84
N GLU A 382 27.32 9.82 -8.81
CA GLU A 382 25.97 9.79 -9.41
C GLU A 382 25.62 8.41 -9.99
N ASP A 383 26.55 7.78 -10.74
CA ASP A 383 26.39 6.42 -11.25
C ASP A 383 26.02 5.41 -10.15
N ARG A 384 26.63 5.57 -8.97
CA ARG A 384 26.47 4.66 -7.84
C ARG A 384 25.20 4.95 -7.04
N HIS A 385 24.73 6.20 -7.04
CA HIS A 385 23.40 6.57 -6.56
C HIS A 385 22.33 5.93 -7.46
N LYS A 386 22.44 6.15 -8.77
CA LYS A 386 21.52 5.62 -9.79
C LYS A 386 21.45 4.09 -9.78
N GLN A 387 22.59 3.39 -9.74
CA GLN A 387 22.63 1.92 -9.63
C GLN A 387 21.92 1.42 -8.36
N TYR A 388 22.07 2.13 -7.22
CA TYR A 388 21.35 1.80 -6.00
C TYR A 388 19.84 2.03 -6.13
N GLU A 389 19.40 3.14 -6.73
CA GLU A 389 17.98 3.45 -6.95
C GLU A 389 17.31 2.46 -7.91
N GLU A 390 17.98 2.09 -9.01
CA GLU A 390 17.51 1.07 -9.96
C GLU A 390 17.36 -0.30 -9.29
N PHE A 391 18.38 -0.72 -8.52
CA PHE A 391 18.35 -2.00 -7.80
C PHE A 391 17.31 -2.01 -6.66
N ALA A 392 17.21 -0.94 -5.87
CA ALA A 392 16.19 -0.78 -4.83
C ALA A 392 14.78 -0.77 -5.44
N THR A 393 14.57 -0.10 -6.58
CA THR A 393 13.29 -0.09 -7.30
C THR A 393 12.92 -1.48 -7.83
N SER A 394 13.90 -2.26 -8.30
CA SER A 394 13.69 -3.67 -8.67
C SER A 394 13.30 -4.51 -7.45
N TYR A 395 14.06 -4.38 -6.35
CA TYR A 395 13.81 -5.11 -5.10
C TYR A 395 12.42 -4.81 -4.50
N GLN A 396 11.98 -3.56 -4.48
CA GLN A 396 10.64 -3.21 -3.97
C GLN A 396 9.52 -3.82 -4.82
N LYS A 397 9.69 -3.88 -6.15
CA LYS A 397 8.74 -4.60 -7.04
C LYS A 397 8.75 -6.10 -6.77
N LEU A 398 9.93 -6.70 -6.56
CA LEU A 398 10.08 -8.11 -6.22
C LEU A 398 9.42 -8.44 -4.86
N LEU A 399 9.61 -7.57 -3.86
CA LEU A 399 9.01 -7.68 -2.53
C LEU A 399 7.48 -7.61 -2.60
N ALA A 400 6.91 -6.59 -3.24
CA ALA A 400 5.47 -6.44 -3.40
C ALA A 400 4.82 -7.61 -4.17
N ASN A 401 5.49 -8.10 -5.22
CA ASN A 401 5.05 -9.31 -5.94
C ASN A 401 5.10 -10.56 -5.05
N THR A 402 6.16 -10.73 -4.26
CA THR A 402 6.30 -11.90 -3.36
C THR A 402 5.26 -11.86 -2.24
N GLN A 403 4.99 -10.69 -1.66
CA GLN A 403 3.91 -10.49 -0.67
C GLN A 403 2.54 -10.79 -1.28
N SER A 404 2.29 -10.33 -2.51
CA SER A 404 1.04 -10.59 -3.23
C SER A 404 0.83 -12.07 -3.53
N LEU A 405 1.89 -12.80 -3.91
CA LEU A 405 1.79 -14.24 -4.13
C LEU A 405 1.62 -15.01 -2.82
N ALA A 406 2.31 -14.61 -1.74
CA ALA A 406 2.16 -15.21 -0.41
C ALA A 406 0.73 -15.09 0.12
N ASP A 407 0.11 -13.92 0.01
CA ASP A 407 -1.30 -13.71 0.40
C ASP A 407 -2.24 -14.60 -0.41
N LEU A 408 -1.98 -14.80 -1.71
CA LEU A 408 -2.80 -15.64 -2.59
C LEU A 408 -2.61 -17.15 -2.36
N THR A 409 -1.42 -17.61 -1.96
CA THR A 409 -1.18 -19.03 -1.63
C THR A 409 -1.72 -19.45 -0.25
N GLY A 410 -1.98 -18.47 0.63
CA GLY A 410 -2.58 -18.64 1.95
C GLY A 410 -1.63 -19.20 3.01
#